data_AF-A0A537SX33-F1
#
_entry.id   AF-A0A537SX33-F1
#
_cell.length_a   1.000
_cell.length_b   1.000
_cell.length_c   1.000
_cell.angle_alpha   90.00
_cell.angle_beta   90.00
_cell.angle_gamma   90.00
#
_symmetry.space_group_name_H-M   'P 1'
#
loop_
_entity.id
_entity.type
_entity.pdbx_description
1 polymer ?
#
loop_
_entity_poly.entity_id
_entity_poly.type
_entity_poly.pdbx_seq_one_letter_code
_entity_poly.pdbx_strand_id
1 'polypeptide(L)'
;MRHALIAGMGDSIAAGEGNPDRAVRLSDQGFCFKRFGGGEYYRPGRAGFSGNKSCATMANEDTRAGDWAQQSARWLSGPCHRSLYSYQMRTALALAIENSHLAVTFIPLGCSGATINAGFLNNQRARECPSPGTGAACSGTVRAQIAELTELLAATRRHQADRSLDLVLLTIGANDIFFSGLIANVMIEPGSERSLLHRHGIIATVDDAQKVLDRELPGNFAKARAALKPLVGGNLSRVVYVSYGNPALAGPNTPCAGGRDGFDVHPAFAADGERLRQTVNFVSQKFLPGIRALARCEDGCRDPSAERMSFVDLHQAAFASHGACARGADDPAFDRECFSGTGETFESSLTKAATDPMTCGYPASEFRPYASRARWIRTANDSYFTAMTYPEGLPSVLQPSDLHDALWGLFAAVYGGAVHPTAEGHAAMADAALPVARQALGLPGPDTLVSSEPLPLPNLLPPQLPSSGR
;
A
#
# COMPACT_ATOMS: atom_id res chain seq x y z
N MET A 1 -31.01 -15.20 11.66
CA MET A 1 -29.74 -14.50 11.41
C MET A 1 -29.15 -15.05 10.12
N ARG A 2 -28.82 -14.18 9.16
CA ARG A 2 -28.21 -14.54 7.88
C ARG A 2 -26.69 -14.56 8.04
N HIS A 3 -26.00 -15.52 7.42
CA HIS A 3 -24.53 -15.55 7.42
C HIS A 3 -24.00 -15.15 6.04
N ALA A 4 -22.99 -14.29 6.00
CA ALA A 4 -22.23 -13.96 4.80
C ALA A 4 -20.77 -14.38 4.97
N LEU A 5 -20.28 -15.24 4.07
CA LEU A 5 -18.87 -15.58 3.96
C LEU A 5 -18.26 -14.78 2.82
N ILE A 6 -17.37 -13.87 3.19
CA ILE A 6 -16.76 -12.89 2.31
C ILE A 6 -15.25 -13.14 2.27
N ALA A 7 -14.66 -13.18 1.08
CA ALA A 7 -13.20 -13.20 0.92
C ALA A 7 -12.70 -11.87 0.36
N GLY A 8 -11.64 -11.33 0.94
CA GLY A 8 -10.90 -10.20 0.39
C GLY A 8 -9.63 -10.72 -0.29
N MET A 9 -9.46 -10.49 -1.58
CA MET A 9 -8.38 -11.07 -2.37
C MET A 9 -7.72 -10.02 -3.27
N GLY A 10 -6.49 -10.29 -3.69
CA GLY A 10 -5.79 -9.46 -4.67
C GLY A 10 -4.40 -9.00 -4.23
N ASP A 11 -3.98 -7.87 -4.78
CA ASP A 11 -2.64 -7.33 -4.66
C ASP A 11 -2.43 -6.42 -3.44
N SER A 12 -1.42 -5.54 -3.50
CA SER A 12 -1.05 -4.62 -2.42
C SER A 12 -2.18 -3.68 -2.00
N ILE A 13 -3.08 -3.31 -2.92
CA ILE A 13 -4.24 -2.48 -2.60
C ILE A 13 -5.29 -3.28 -1.83
N ALA A 14 -5.46 -4.55 -2.17
CA ALA A 14 -6.30 -5.46 -1.40
C ALA A 14 -5.74 -5.71 0.00
N ALA A 15 -4.41 -5.83 0.13
CA ALA A 15 -3.72 -6.06 1.40
C ALA A 15 -3.82 -4.87 2.38
N GLY A 16 -3.92 -3.64 1.87
CA GLY A 16 -3.84 -2.43 2.69
C GLY A 16 -2.40 -1.94 2.91
N GLU A 17 -1.50 -2.23 1.96
CA GLU A 17 -0.11 -1.77 1.94
C GLU A 17 -0.01 -0.26 2.23
N GLY A 18 1.02 0.17 2.95
CA GLY A 18 1.20 1.56 3.36
C GLY A 18 0.47 1.94 4.65
N ASN A 19 -0.32 1.02 5.22
CA ASN A 19 -1.09 1.24 6.44
C ASN A 19 -0.89 0.09 7.42
N PRO A 20 0.29 -0.08 8.04
CA PRO A 20 0.48 -1.08 9.09
C PRO A 20 -0.57 -0.91 10.20
N ASP A 21 -0.89 -1.94 10.96
CA ASP A 21 -1.80 -1.82 12.12
C ASP A 21 -1.15 -1.03 13.26
N ARG A 22 0.18 -1.08 13.34
CA ARG A 22 1.00 -0.21 14.18
C ARG A 22 2.17 0.32 13.36
N ALA A 23 2.17 1.62 13.10
CA ALA A 23 3.29 2.31 12.47
C ALA A 23 4.58 2.22 13.29
N VAL A 24 5.71 2.38 12.62
CA VAL A 24 7.02 2.52 13.27
C VAL A 24 7.01 3.74 14.20
N ARG A 25 7.75 3.66 15.32
CA ARG A 25 8.03 4.84 16.15
C ARG A 25 9.34 5.45 15.69
N LEU A 26 9.34 6.73 15.40
CA LEU A 26 10.50 7.44 14.86
C LEU A 26 11.39 8.00 15.98
N SER A 27 12.69 7.91 15.76
CA SER A 27 13.71 8.60 16.55
C SER A 27 13.93 9.99 15.99
N ASP A 28 14.09 10.97 16.87
CA ASP A 28 14.46 12.34 16.47
C ASP A 28 15.94 12.46 16.10
N GLN A 29 16.74 11.43 16.40
CA GLN A 29 18.13 11.30 15.96
C GLN A 29 18.22 10.66 14.57
N GLY A 30 19.23 11.08 13.82
CA GLY A 30 19.56 10.53 12.51
C GLY A 30 20.07 9.09 12.59
N PHE A 31 19.83 8.37 11.51
CA PHE A 31 20.33 7.04 11.21
C PHE A 31 20.96 7.07 9.82
N CYS A 32 22.20 6.61 9.74
CA CYS A 32 23.03 6.72 8.55
C CYS A 32 22.74 5.62 7.53
N PHE A 33 22.70 6.01 6.26
CA PHE A 33 22.66 5.12 5.12
C PHE A 33 23.80 5.44 4.16
N LYS A 34 24.49 4.40 3.69
CA LYS A 34 25.50 4.48 2.62
C LYS A 34 24.82 4.73 1.28
N ARG A 35 25.56 5.24 0.30
CA ARG A 35 25.10 5.45 -1.08
C ARG A 35 25.88 4.60 -2.08
N PHE A 36 25.24 4.28 -3.20
CA PHE A 36 25.96 3.70 -4.33
C PHE A 36 26.92 4.73 -4.91
N GLY A 37 28.12 4.28 -5.29
CA GLY A 37 29.15 5.17 -5.83
C GLY A 37 29.86 6.03 -4.78
N GLY A 38 29.54 5.88 -3.49
CA GLY A 38 30.20 6.56 -2.38
C GLY A 38 29.34 7.66 -1.73
N GLY A 39 29.69 7.97 -0.47
CA GLY A 39 28.97 8.93 0.36
C GLY A 39 27.91 8.31 1.26
N GLU A 40 27.31 9.14 2.10
CA GLU A 40 26.31 8.77 3.10
C GLU A 40 25.26 9.87 3.24
N TYR A 41 24.15 9.56 3.90
CA TYR A 41 23.12 10.52 4.31
C TYR A 41 22.40 10.00 5.55
N TYR A 42 21.77 10.91 6.29
CA TYR A 42 21.02 10.56 7.50
C TYR A 42 19.53 10.79 7.31
N ARG A 43 18.72 9.90 7.90
CA ARG A 43 17.26 10.04 8.00
C ARG A 43 16.80 9.65 9.41
N PRO A 44 15.58 10.01 9.84
CA PRO A 44 15.10 9.62 11.16
C PRO A 44 15.17 8.10 11.38
N GLY A 45 15.80 7.68 12.48
CA GLY A 45 15.88 6.26 12.84
C GLY A 45 14.61 5.70 13.47
N ARG A 46 14.68 4.49 14.01
CA ARG A 46 13.62 3.91 14.85
C ARG A 46 13.83 4.24 16.32
N ALA A 47 12.79 4.73 16.98
CA ALA A 47 12.81 4.95 18.43
C ALA A 47 13.01 3.63 19.18
N GLY A 48 13.86 3.67 20.20
CA GLY A 48 14.22 2.50 21.00
C GLY A 48 15.35 1.66 20.41
N PHE A 49 15.78 1.89 19.16
CA PHE A 49 16.95 1.22 18.61
C PHE A 49 18.24 1.70 19.30
N SER A 50 19.01 0.73 19.78
CA SER A 50 20.17 0.96 20.65
C SER A 50 21.52 0.66 19.96
N GLY A 51 21.50 0.19 18.71
CA GLY A 51 22.70 -0.13 17.93
C GLY A 51 23.37 1.08 17.29
N ASN A 52 24.37 0.81 16.44
CA ASN A 52 25.09 1.85 15.71
C ASN A 52 24.15 2.61 14.77
N LYS A 53 24.23 3.94 14.80
CA LYS A 53 23.43 4.85 13.96
C LYS A 53 24.28 5.56 12.91
N SER A 54 25.60 5.34 12.92
CA SER A 54 26.56 5.91 11.97
C SER A 54 26.95 4.88 10.92
N CYS A 55 27.40 5.32 9.75
CA CYS A 55 27.92 4.41 8.73
C CYS A 55 29.38 3.97 8.99
N ALA A 56 29.98 4.45 10.09
CA ALA A 56 31.32 4.05 10.50
C ALA A 56 31.27 2.62 11.07
N THR A 57 32.03 1.71 10.47
CA THR A 57 32.20 0.34 10.96
C THR A 57 33.11 0.35 12.19
N MET A 58 32.60 -0.03 13.36
CA MET A 58 33.44 -0.30 14.53
C MET A 58 33.74 -1.81 14.65
N ALA A 59 34.96 -2.14 15.06
CA ALA A 59 35.34 -3.53 15.30
C ALA A 59 34.46 -4.13 16.42
N ASN A 60 33.90 -5.34 16.19
CA ASN A 60 32.95 -6.06 17.05
C ASN A 60 31.52 -5.50 17.10
N GLU A 61 31.05 -4.80 16.07
CA GLU A 61 29.63 -4.46 15.98
C GLU A 61 28.77 -5.71 15.70
N ASP A 62 28.08 -6.15 16.74
CA ASP A 62 26.87 -6.94 16.58
C ASP A 62 25.89 -6.11 15.75
N THR A 63 25.44 -6.63 14.61
CA THR A 63 24.63 -5.87 13.63
C THR A 63 23.31 -5.38 14.22
N ARG A 64 22.93 -5.86 15.41
CA ARG A 64 21.70 -5.56 16.16
C ARG A 64 20.45 -5.54 15.25
N ALA A 65 20.47 -6.33 14.17
CA ALA A 65 19.38 -6.43 13.21
C ALA A 65 18.11 -6.94 13.89
N GLY A 66 18.25 -7.81 14.91
CA GLY A 66 17.15 -8.23 15.76
C GLY A 66 16.50 -7.09 16.57
N ASP A 67 17.29 -6.20 17.16
CA ASP A 67 16.78 -5.00 17.88
C ASP A 67 16.06 -4.06 16.90
N TRP A 68 16.65 -3.82 15.73
CA TRP A 68 16.01 -3.05 14.67
C TRP A 68 14.65 -3.65 14.29
N ALA A 69 14.60 -4.96 14.00
CA ALA A 69 13.37 -5.67 13.65
C ALA A 69 12.31 -5.61 14.77
N GLN A 70 12.70 -5.66 16.05
CA GLN A 70 11.76 -5.50 17.16
C GLN A 70 11.02 -4.17 17.13
N GLN A 71 11.61 -3.11 16.57
CA GLN A 71 10.98 -1.80 16.41
C GLN A 71 10.25 -1.60 15.07
N SER A 72 10.15 -2.62 14.20
CA SER A 72 9.42 -2.52 12.93
C SER A 72 7.94 -2.18 13.13
N ALA A 73 7.32 -1.64 12.08
CA ALA A 73 5.87 -1.61 11.95
C ALA A 73 5.26 -3.01 12.11
N ARG A 74 3.98 -3.07 12.50
CA ARG A 74 3.24 -4.33 12.67
C ARG A 74 2.07 -4.38 11.72
N TRP A 75 1.89 -5.55 11.13
CA TRP A 75 0.83 -5.89 10.20
C TRP A 75 0.02 -7.07 10.76
N LEU A 76 -1.25 -7.18 10.38
CA LEU A 76 -2.09 -8.35 10.63
C LEU A 76 -1.42 -9.60 10.06
N SER A 77 -0.75 -9.46 8.91
CA SER A 77 0.16 -10.46 8.39
C SER A 77 1.38 -9.79 7.75
N GLY A 78 2.54 -9.90 8.39
CA GLY A 78 3.82 -9.37 7.88
C GLY A 78 4.20 -9.92 6.49
N PRO A 79 4.12 -11.24 6.20
CA PRO A 79 4.53 -11.79 4.91
C PRO A 79 3.78 -11.21 3.71
N CYS A 80 2.57 -10.67 3.94
CA CYS A 80 1.71 -10.08 2.94
C CYS A 80 1.49 -8.57 3.11
N HIS A 81 2.04 -7.96 4.16
CA HIS A 81 1.66 -6.62 4.64
C HIS A 81 0.13 -6.42 4.69
N ARG A 82 -0.57 -7.42 5.19
CA ARG A 82 -2.03 -7.38 5.33
C ARG A 82 -2.39 -6.48 6.51
N SER A 83 -3.40 -5.63 6.33
CA SER A 83 -3.78 -4.60 7.30
C SER A 83 -5.29 -4.58 7.58
N LEU A 84 -5.66 -4.24 8.81
CA LEU A 84 -7.05 -3.94 9.20
C LEU A 84 -7.59 -2.65 8.55
N TYR A 85 -6.71 -1.79 8.03
CA TYR A 85 -7.07 -0.57 7.30
C TYR A 85 -7.37 -0.79 5.81
N SER A 86 -7.31 -2.03 5.32
CA SER A 86 -7.69 -2.34 3.94
C SER A 86 -9.16 -1.99 3.66
N TYR A 87 -9.44 -1.54 2.44
CA TYR A 87 -10.82 -1.24 2.02
C TYR A 87 -11.73 -2.47 2.13
N GLN A 88 -11.16 -3.67 1.95
CA GLN A 88 -11.88 -4.93 2.01
C GLN A 88 -12.39 -5.24 3.41
N MET A 89 -11.52 -5.05 4.42
CA MET A 89 -11.90 -5.18 5.84
C MET A 89 -12.97 -4.15 6.20
N ARG A 90 -12.80 -2.89 5.79
CA ARG A 90 -13.75 -1.82 6.08
C ARG A 90 -15.11 -2.05 5.41
N THR A 91 -15.15 -2.57 4.18
CA THR A 91 -16.39 -2.94 3.49
C THR A 91 -17.12 -4.06 4.24
N ALA A 92 -16.40 -5.12 4.63
CA ALA A 92 -16.97 -6.25 5.37
C ALA A 92 -17.49 -5.83 6.76
N LEU A 93 -16.76 -4.95 7.46
CA LEU A 93 -17.16 -4.40 8.74
C LEU A 93 -18.42 -3.51 8.61
N ALA A 94 -18.47 -2.64 7.60
CA ALA A 94 -19.64 -1.79 7.34
C ALA A 94 -20.89 -2.63 7.07
N LEU A 95 -20.77 -3.71 6.27
CA LEU A 95 -21.88 -4.65 6.06
C LEU A 95 -22.39 -5.26 7.37
N ALA A 96 -21.49 -5.63 8.29
CA ALA A 96 -21.87 -6.18 9.58
C ALA A 96 -22.54 -5.15 10.51
N ILE A 97 -22.04 -3.90 10.51
CA ILE A 97 -22.57 -2.82 11.34
C ILE A 97 -23.96 -2.36 10.85
N GLU A 98 -24.13 -2.18 9.55
CA GLU A 98 -25.38 -1.67 8.97
C GLU A 98 -26.51 -2.70 8.94
N ASN A 99 -26.22 -3.99 9.15
CA ASN A 99 -27.20 -5.07 9.03
C ASN A 99 -27.25 -5.90 10.32
N SER A 100 -28.11 -5.50 11.26
CA SER A 100 -28.24 -6.11 12.60
C SER A 100 -28.56 -7.62 12.62
N HIS A 101 -29.05 -8.17 11.51
CA HIS A 101 -29.36 -9.60 11.36
C HIS A 101 -28.37 -10.36 10.45
N LEU A 102 -27.25 -9.73 10.07
CA LEU A 102 -26.20 -10.32 9.25
C LEU A 102 -24.96 -10.62 10.12
N ALA A 103 -24.55 -11.89 10.15
CA ALA A 103 -23.24 -12.29 10.65
C ALA A 103 -22.25 -12.37 9.48
N VAL A 104 -21.18 -11.58 9.52
CA VAL A 104 -20.14 -11.58 8.48
C VAL A 104 -18.94 -12.37 8.95
N THR A 105 -18.58 -13.41 8.20
CA THR A 105 -17.27 -14.08 8.30
C THR A 105 -16.40 -13.55 7.16
N PHE A 106 -15.33 -12.84 7.49
CA PHE A 106 -14.41 -12.27 6.52
C PHE A 106 -13.08 -13.01 6.52
N ILE A 107 -12.62 -13.45 5.34
CA ILE A 107 -11.33 -14.09 5.11
C ILE A 107 -10.44 -13.10 4.33
N PRO A 108 -9.51 -12.40 4.99
CA PRO A 108 -8.62 -11.48 4.30
C PRO A 108 -7.43 -12.26 3.75
N LEU A 109 -7.31 -12.32 2.42
CA LEU A 109 -6.27 -13.05 1.69
C LEU A 109 -5.37 -12.16 0.83
N GLY A 110 -5.75 -10.89 0.60
CA GLY A 110 -4.93 -9.91 -0.11
C GLY A 110 -3.47 -9.93 0.34
N CYS A 111 -2.56 -9.82 -0.63
CA CYS A 111 -1.12 -9.95 -0.39
C CYS A 111 -0.32 -9.02 -1.29
N SER A 112 0.51 -8.18 -0.68
CA SER A 112 1.34 -7.23 -1.41
C SER A 112 2.34 -7.92 -2.34
N GLY A 113 2.48 -7.36 -3.55
CA GLY A 113 3.28 -7.94 -4.62
C GLY A 113 2.60 -9.07 -5.42
N ALA A 114 1.38 -9.48 -5.06
CA ALA A 114 0.67 -10.50 -5.84
C ALA A 114 0.35 -10.01 -7.25
N THR A 115 0.63 -10.86 -8.23
CA THR A 115 0.07 -10.83 -9.59
C THR A 115 -1.01 -11.90 -9.69
N ILE A 116 -1.72 -11.98 -10.81
CA ILE A 116 -2.66 -13.09 -11.01
C ILE A 116 -1.93 -14.43 -10.98
N ASN A 117 -0.77 -14.53 -11.63
CA ASN A 117 -0.03 -15.79 -11.68
C ASN A 117 0.73 -16.09 -10.37
N ALA A 118 1.33 -15.10 -9.72
CA ALA A 118 2.12 -15.28 -8.50
C ALA A 118 1.43 -14.62 -7.30
N GLY A 119 1.19 -15.36 -6.22
CA GLY A 119 0.45 -14.90 -5.05
C GLY A 119 -1.04 -15.23 -5.13
N PHE A 120 -1.69 -14.97 -6.26
CA PHE A 120 -3.12 -15.29 -6.40
C PHE A 120 -3.36 -16.76 -6.80
N LEU A 121 -2.81 -17.21 -7.93
CA LEU A 121 -2.93 -18.61 -8.39
C LEU A 121 -1.82 -19.53 -7.85
N ASN A 122 -0.58 -19.02 -7.75
CA ASN A 122 0.57 -19.77 -7.24
C ASN A 122 1.14 -19.11 -5.98
N ASN A 123 2.04 -19.81 -5.28
CA ASN A 123 2.73 -19.22 -4.13
C ASN A 123 3.58 -18.02 -4.55
N GLN A 124 3.81 -17.10 -3.61
CA GLN A 124 4.74 -15.99 -3.79
C GLN A 124 5.79 -15.98 -2.68
N ARG A 125 6.83 -15.17 -2.84
CA ARG A 125 7.78 -14.92 -1.77
C ARG A 125 7.15 -14.03 -0.69
N ALA A 126 7.47 -14.30 0.57
CA ALA A 126 7.07 -13.44 1.70
C ALA A 126 7.81 -12.09 1.65
N ARG A 127 7.11 -11.00 1.96
CA ARG A 127 7.70 -9.65 2.00
C ARG A 127 8.53 -9.40 3.26
N GLU A 128 7.97 -9.76 4.41
CA GLU A 128 8.61 -9.72 5.73
C GLU A 128 8.56 -11.14 6.35
N CYS A 129 9.72 -11.69 6.70
CA CYS A 129 9.88 -13.03 7.22
C CYS A 129 11.23 -13.20 7.97
N PRO A 130 11.22 -13.50 9.29
CA PRO A 130 10.04 -13.70 10.15
C PRO A 130 9.27 -12.40 10.37
N SER A 131 7.97 -12.47 10.65
CA SER A 131 7.20 -11.26 10.97
C SER A 131 7.82 -10.57 12.18
N PRO A 132 8.26 -9.32 12.06
CA PRO A 132 8.98 -8.66 13.11
C PRO A 132 8.17 -8.68 14.43
N GLY A 133 8.83 -9.03 15.53
CA GLY A 133 8.20 -9.12 16.86
C GLY A 133 7.31 -10.34 17.09
N THR A 134 7.28 -11.30 16.16
CA THR A 134 6.67 -12.62 16.39
C THR A 134 7.77 -13.67 16.49
N GLY A 135 7.61 -14.65 17.38
CA GLY A 135 8.51 -15.81 17.45
C GLY A 135 8.24 -16.86 16.36
N ALA A 136 7.50 -16.51 15.31
CA ALA A 136 7.04 -17.45 14.30
C ALA A 136 8.19 -17.84 13.35
N ALA A 137 8.26 -19.12 13.03
CA ALA A 137 9.20 -19.63 12.03
C ALA A 137 8.87 -19.07 10.64
N CYS A 138 9.90 -18.74 9.87
CA CYS A 138 9.79 -18.15 8.54
C CYS A 138 9.80 -19.24 7.45
N SER A 139 8.72 -19.35 6.66
CA SER A 139 8.65 -20.25 5.48
C SER A 139 9.32 -19.66 4.24
N GLY A 140 9.66 -18.37 4.25
CA GLY A 140 10.13 -17.60 3.10
C GLY A 140 9.12 -17.41 1.96
N THR A 141 7.98 -18.11 2.03
CA THR A 141 6.96 -18.16 0.98
C THR A 141 5.56 -18.04 1.57
N VAL A 142 4.68 -17.36 0.84
CA VAL A 142 3.26 -17.26 1.14
C VAL A 142 2.49 -18.14 0.16
N ARG A 143 1.51 -18.86 0.68
CA ARG A 143 0.65 -19.73 -0.12
C ARG A 143 -0.23 -18.93 -1.08
N ALA A 144 -0.56 -19.54 -2.22
CA ALA A 144 -1.52 -18.98 -3.17
C ALA A 144 -2.89 -18.70 -2.51
N GLN A 145 -3.45 -17.52 -2.76
CA GLN A 145 -4.75 -17.12 -2.20
C GLN A 145 -5.89 -18.07 -2.60
N ILE A 146 -5.91 -18.52 -3.86
CA ILE A 146 -6.90 -19.49 -4.35
C ILE A 146 -6.75 -20.84 -3.65
N ALA A 147 -5.51 -21.30 -3.42
CA ALA A 147 -5.27 -22.59 -2.78
C ALA A 147 -5.67 -22.57 -1.29
N GLU A 148 -5.40 -21.48 -0.58
CA GLU A 148 -5.82 -21.29 0.82
C GLU A 148 -7.36 -21.23 0.92
N LEU A 149 -8.00 -20.44 0.07
CA LEU A 149 -9.46 -20.32 0.05
C LEU A 149 -10.15 -21.63 -0.31
N THR A 150 -9.60 -22.39 -1.26
CA THR A 150 -10.13 -23.71 -1.66
C THR A 150 -10.08 -24.69 -0.50
N GLU A 151 -8.99 -24.70 0.27
CA GLU A 151 -8.87 -25.56 1.45
C GLU A 151 -9.85 -25.17 2.56
N LEU A 152 -9.99 -23.88 2.85
CA LEU A 152 -10.94 -23.36 3.85
C LEU A 152 -12.39 -23.71 3.46
N LEU A 153 -12.75 -23.57 2.19
CA LEU A 153 -14.07 -23.96 1.70
C LEU A 153 -14.28 -25.48 1.73
N ALA A 154 -13.28 -26.27 1.36
CA ALA A 154 -13.36 -27.73 1.46
C ALA A 154 -13.58 -28.19 2.91
N ALA A 155 -12.88 -27.58 3.87
CA ALA A 155 -13.09 -27.84 5.28
C ALA A 155 -14.52 -27.49 5.72
N THR A 156 -15.06 -26.36 5.26
CA THR A 156 -16.42 -25.92 5.56
C THR A 156 -17.48 -26.83 4.93
N ARG A 157 -17.24 -27.32 3.70
CA ARG A 157 -18.17 -28.22 2.98
C ARG A 157 -18.34 -29.58 3.62
N ARG A 158 -17.42 -30.01 4.49
CA ARG A 158 -17.61 -31.21 5.34
C ARG A 158 -18.78 -31.07 6.31
N HIS A 159 -19.13 -29.84 6.68
CA HIS A 159 -20.26 -29.55 7.56
C HIS A 159 -21.48 -29.00 6.80
N GLN A 160 -21.26 -28.33 5.67
CA GLN A 160 -22.32 -27.77 4.82
C GLN A 160 -21.97 -27.94 3.33
N ALA A 161 -22.41 -29.05 2.73
CA ALA A 161 -21.97 -29.52 1.40
C ALA A 161 -22.03 -28.44 0.29
N ASP A 162 -23.10 -27.64 0.26
CA ASP A 162 -23.32 -26.64 -0.80
C ASP A 162 -22.70 -25.26 -0.49
N ARG A 163 -21.82 -25.16 0.53
CA ARG A 163 -21.25 -23.87 0.91
C ARG A 163 -20.34 -23.31 -0.17
N SER A 164 -20.68 -22.12 -0.65
CA SER A 164 -19.87 -21.26 -1.51
C SER A 164 -19.66 -19.90 -0.85
N LEU A 165 -18.80 -19.06 -1.42
CA LEU A 165 -18.67 -17.66 -1.04
C LEU A 165 -19.91 -16.88 -1.46
N ASP A 166 -20.36 -15.99 -0.56
CA ASP A 166 -21.44 -15.06 -0.86
C ASP A 166 -20.91 -13.82 -1.59
N LEU A 167 -19.65 -13.45 -1.34
CA LEU A 167 -19.00 -12.29 -1.93
C LEU A 167 -17.47 -12.48 -1.99
N VAL A 168 -16.85 -11.97 -3.05
CA VAL A 168 -15.40 -11.75 -3.13
C VAL A 168 -15.17 -10.27 -3.41
N LEU A 169 -14.35 -9.61 -2.59
CA LEU A 169 -13.80 -8.29 -2.89
C LEU A 169 -12.44 -8.50 -3.56
N LEU A 170 -12.22 -7.91 -4.73
CA LEU A 170 -11.04 -8.17 -5.55
C LEU A 170 -10.42 -6.88 -6.09
N THR A 171 -9.11 -6.73 -5.92
CA THR A 171 -8.30 -5.74 -6.66
C THR A 171 -7.00 -6.41 -7.07
N ILE A 172 -6.83 -6.68 -8.38
CA ILE A 172 -5.64 -7.36 -8.90
C ILE A 172 -5.36 -6.97 -10.35
N GLY A 173 -4.09 -6.90 -10.75
CA GLY A 173 -3.67 -6.61 -12.12
C GLY A 173 -2.66 -5.47 -12.26
N ALA A 174 -2.48 -4.61 -11.26
CA ALA A 174 -1.47 -3.54 -11.34
C ALA A 174 -0.04 -4.11 -11.34
N ASN A 175 0.22 -5.08 -10.47
CA ASN A 175 1.51 -5.76 -10.44
C ASN A 175 1.77 -6.57 -11.72
N ASP A 176 0.73 -7.11 -12.37
CA ASP A 176 0.86 -7.85 -13.63
C ASP A 176 1.45 -6.97 -14.74
N ILE A 177 1.07 -5.68 -14.82
CA ILE A 177 1.59 -4.73 -15.83
C ILE A 177 2.84 -3.96 -15.38
N PHE A 178 3.53 -4.44 -14.34
CA PHE A 178 4.73 -3.82 -13.79
C PHE A 178 4.51 -2.40 -13.22
N PHE A 179 3.37 -2.13 -12.59
CA PHE A 179 3.07 -0.79 -12.08
C PHE A 179 4.13 -0.24 -11.12
N SER A 180 4.66 -1.07 -10.21
CA SER A 180 5.77 -0.68 -9.34
C SER A 180 7.04 -0.30 -10.13
N GLY A 181 7.26 -0.94 -11.27
CA GLY A 181 8.34 -0.61 -12.19
C GLY A 181 8.12 0.71 -12.93
N LEU A 182 6.87 1.08 -13.25
CA LEU A 182 6.52 2.41 -13.75
C LEU A 182 6.81 3.49 -12.69
N ILE A 183 6.44 3.24 -11.44
CA ILE A 183 6.73 4.16 -10.33
C ILE A 183 8.25 4.33 -10.15
N ALA A 184 9.02 3.23 -10.15
CA ALA A 184 10.47 3.28 -10.10
C ALA A 184 11.08 4.03 -11.30
N ASN A 185 10.49 3.86 -12.50
CA ASN A 185 10.91 4.59 -13.68
C ASN A 185 10.75 6.10 -13.50
N VAL A 186 9.64 6.55 -12.90
CA VAL A 186 9.35 7.97 -12.65
C VAL A 186 10.26 8.55 -11.56
N MET A 187 10.36 7.88 -10.41
CA MET A 187 10.96 8.43 -9.19
C MET A 187 12.49 8.40 -9.15
N ILE A 188 13.14 7.48 -9.85
CA ILE A 188 14.58 7.25 -9.67
C ILE A 188 15.35 8.04 -10.72
N GLU A 189 16.12 9.02 -10.25
CA GLU A 189 16.91 9.91 -11.11
C GLU A 189 18.06 9.17 -11.82
N PRO A 190 18.57 9.70 -12.96
CA PRO A 190 19.75 9.15 -13.62
C PRO A 190 20.94 9.04 -12.66
N GLY A 191 21.55 7.85 -12.57
CA GLY A 191 22.65 7.59 -11.64
C GLY A 191 22.90 6.10 -11.41
N SER A 192 23.78 5.78 -10.45
CA SER A 192 24.18 4.41 -10.14
C SER A 192 23.01 3.54 -9.66
N GLU A 193 22.12 4.10 -8.82
CA GLU A 193 20.89 3.47 -8.34
C GLU A 193 20.02 3.02 -9.52
N ARG A 194 19.74 3.93 -10.46
CA ARG A 194 18.90 3.65 -11.63
C ARG A 194 19.51 2.58 -12.52
N SER A 195 20.82 2.67 -12.81
CA SER A 195 21.53 1.67 -13.62
C SER A 195 21.55 0.29 -12.96
N LEU A 196 21.66 0.22 -11.64
CA LEU A 196 21.59 -1.04 -10.90
C LEU A 196 20.19 -1.67 -11.00
N LEU A 197 19.16 -0.89 -10.70
CA LEU A 197 17.76 -1.36 -10.65
C LEU A 197 17.23 -1.73 -12.03
N HIS A 198 17.60 -0.99 -13.07
CA HIS A 198 17.28 -1.33 -14.46
C HIS A 198 17.89 -2.68 -14.85
N ARG A 199 19.17 -2.93 -14.52
CA ARG A 199 19.83 -4.22 -14.81
C ARG A 199 19.17 -5.42 -14.12
N HIS A 200 18.49 -5.20 -13.00
CA HIS A 200 17.81 -6.24 -12.23
C HIS A 200 16.29 -6.27 -12.45
N GLY A 201 15.78 -5.56 -13.47
CA GLY A 201 14.37 -5.63 -13.88
C GLY A 201 13.37 -4.95 -12.92
N ILE A 202 13.83 -4.03 -12.08
CA ILE A 202 12.97 -3.28 -11.14
C ILE A 202 12.29 -2.09 -11.82
N ILE A 203 12.87 -1.55 -12.91
CA ILE A 203 12.33 -0.42 -13.66
C ILE A 203 11.62 -0.93 -14.91
N ALA A 204 10.41 -0.42 -15.18
CA ALA A 204 9.62 -0.74 -16.36
C ALA A 204 9.14 0.54 -17.08
N THR A 205 9.00 0.48 -18.40
CA THR A 205 8.49 1.61 -19.20
C THR A 205 6.99 1.49 -19.46
N VAL A 206 6.36 2.59 -19.90
CA VAL A 206 4.96 2.57 -20.34
C VAL A 206 4.75 1.58 -21.49
N ASP A 207 5.72 1.45 -22.40
CA ASP A 207 5.63 0.50 -23.51
C ASP A 207 5.66 -0.96 -23.03
N ASP A 208 6.45 -1.26 -22.00
CA ASP A 208 6.46 -2.60 -21.39
C ASP A 208 5.10 -2.92 -20.76
N ALA A 209 4.56 -1.98 -19.97
CA ALA A 209 3.24 -2.11 -19.36
C ALA A 209 2.11 -2.25 -20.38
N GLN A 210 2.15 -1.47 -21.47
CA GLN A 210 1.18 -1.53 -22.56
C GLN A 210 1.22 -2.88 -23.28
N LYS A 211 2.41 -3.43 -23.54
CA LYS A 211 2.54 -4.78 -24.15
C LYS A 211 1.87 -5.85 -23.30
N VAL A 212 2.07 -5.83 -21.98
CA VAL A 212 1.46 -6.81 -21.07
C VAL A 212 -0.05 -6.61 -20.98
N LEU A 213 -0.51 -5.36 -20.87
CA LEU A 213 -1.93 -5.01 -20.86
C LEU A 213 -2.66 -5.59 -22.09
N ASP A 214 -2.05 -5.48 -23.27
CA ASP A 214 -2.67 -5.93 -24.52
C ASP A 214 -2.56 -7.45 -24.75
N ARG A 215 -1.45 -8.08 -24.33
CA ARG A 215 -1.11 -9.45 -24.77
C ARG A 215 -1.26 -10.52 -23.70
N GLU A 216 -1.09 -10.17 -22.43
CA GLU A 216 -0.98 -11.16 -21.35
C GLU A 216 -2.10 -11.02 -20.33
N LEU A 217 -2.43 -9.78 -19.94
CA LEU A 217 -3.42 -9.51 -18.92
C LEU A 217 -4.81 -10.10 -19.23
N PRO A 218 -5.32 -10.07 -20.49
CA PRO A 218 -6.60 -10.70 -20.81
C PRO A 218 -6.63 -12.21 -20.51
N GLY A 219 -5.55 -12.91 -20.87
CA GLY A 219 -5.39 -14.33 -20.58
C GLY A 219 -5.26 -14.62 -19.08
N ASN A 220 -4.58 -13.76 -18.33
CA ASN A 220 -4.49 -13.88 -16.88
C ASN A 220 -5.86 -13.67 -16.22
N PHE A 221 -6.65 -12.67 -16.64
CA PHE A 221 -8.01 -12.47 -16.15
C PHE A 221 -8.92 -13.68 -16.43
N ALA A 222 -8.78 -14.34 -17.59
CA ALA A 222 -9.50 -15.57 -17.89
C ALA A 222 -9.16 -16.70 -16.88
N LYS A 223 -7.88 -16.86 -16.52
CA LYS A 223 -7.45 -17.82 -15.48
C LYS A 223 -8.02 -17.46 -14.11
N ALA A 224 -8.00 -16.17 -13.74
CA ALA A 224 -8.56 -15.71 -12.47
C ALA A 224 -10.06 -16.00 -12.37
N ARG A 225 -10.83 -15.72 -13.44
CA ARG A 225 -12.25 -16.08 -13.53
C ARG A 225 -12.48 -17.57 -13.37
N ALA A 226 -11.72 -18.39 -14.10
CA ALA A 226 -11.84 -19.85 -14.03
C ALA A 226 -11.59 -20.38 -12.61
N ALA A 227 -10.62 -19.81 -11.89
CA ALA A 227 -10.32 -20.19 -10.51
C ALA A 227 -11.38 -19.72 -9.50
N LEU A 228 -11.95 -18.52 -9.69
CA LEU A 228 -12.94 -17.95 -8.78
C LEU A 228 -14.34 -18.53 -8.97
N LYS A 229 -14.74 -18.82 -10.21
CA LYS A 229 -16.10 -19.27 -10.55
C LYS A 229 -16.63 -20.42 -9.67
N PRO A 230 -15.89 -21.52 -9.41
CA PRO A 230 -16.38 -22.59 -8.53
C PRO A 230 -16.46 -22.17 -7.05
N LEU A 231 -15.69 -21.16 -6.61
CA LEU A 231 -15.68 -20.70 -5.21
C LEU A 231 -16.91 -19.84 -4.89
N VAL A 232 -17.46 -19.14 -5.89
CA VAL A 232 -18.67 -18.29 -5.77
C VAL A 232 -19.95 -18.97 -6.29
N GLY A 233 -19.96 -20.29 -6.38
CA GLY A 233 -21.14 -21.06 -6.80
C GLY A 233 -21.53 -20.86 -8.26
N GLY A 234 -20.56 -20.58 -9.13
CA GLY A 234 -20.76 -20.37 -10.56
C GLY A 234 -21.15 -18.94 -10.97
N ASN A 235 -21.48 -18.07 -10.00
CA ASN A 235 -21.95 -16.71 -10.27
C ASN A 235 -20.83 -15.67 -10.05
N LEU A 236 -20.14 -15.29 -11.12
CA LEU A 236 -19.05 -14.30 -11.05
C LEU A 236 -19.50 -12.87 -10.75
N SER A 237 -20.80 -12.54 -10.80
CA SER A 237 -21.30 -11.24 -10.33
C SER A 237 -21.10 -11.04 -8.81
N ARG A 238 -20.90 -12.12 -8.05
CA ARG A 238 -20.50 -12.07 -6.63
C ARG A 238 -19.03 -11.69 -6.41
N VAL A 239 -18.23 -11.62 -7.47
CA VAL A 239 -16.90 -11.02 -7.41
C VAL A 239 -17.08 -9.53 -7.69
N VAL A 240 -16.88 -8.71 -6.66
CA VAL A 240 -16.87 -7.25 -6.75
C VAL A 240 -15.43 -6.81 -6.97
N TYR A 241 -15.11 -6.51 -8.21
CA TYR A 241 -13.84 -5.93 -8.61
C TYR A 241 -13.82 -4.44 -8.30
N VAL A 242 -12.95 -4.02 -7.38
CA VAL A 242 -12.75 -2.62 -7.03
C VAL A 242 -11.52 -2.09 -7.76
N SER A 243 -11.75 -1.11 -8.62
CA SER A 243 -10.72 -0.48 -9.44
C SER A 243 -9.69 0.28 -8.60
N TYR A 244 -8.58 0.64 -9.24
CA TYR A 244 -7.55 1.50 -8.65
C TYR A 244 -7.94 2.97 -8.77
N GLY A 245 -7.43 3.80 -7.86
CA GLY A 245 -7.32 5.24 -8.04
C GLY A 245 -6.04 5.60 -8.81
N ASN A 246 -6.04 6.71 -9.54
CA ASN A 246 -4.81 7.25 -10.13
C ASN A 246 -4.03 8.02 -9.04
N PRO A 247 -2.81 7.60 -8.68
CA PRO A 247 -2.13 8.14 -7.50
C PRO A 247 -1.47 9.51 -7.73
N ALA A 248 -1.40 10.00 -8.97
CA ALA A 248 -0.55 11.12 -9.34
C ALA A 248 -1.30 12.25 -10.07
N LEU A 249 -2.54 12.49 -9.64
CA LEU A 249 -3.35 13.61 -10.11
C LEU A 249 -3.37 14.75 -9.07
N ALA A 250 -3.19 15.98 -9.54
CA ALA A 250 -3.42 17.21 -8.78
C ALA A 250 -4.88 17.70 -8.92
N GLY A 251 -5.59 17.18 -9.90
CA GLY A 251 -7.00 17.44 -10.20
C GLY A 251 -7.45 16.53 -11.34
N PRO A 252 -8.75 16.56 -11.71
CA PRO A 252 -9.26 15.83 -12.87
C PRO A 252 -8.39 16.08 -14.11
N ASN A 253 -7.86 15.00 -14.70
CA ASN A 253 -6.98 15.02 -15.88
C ASN A 253 -5.72 15.88 -15.76
N THR A 254 -5.33 16.26 -14.55
CA THR A 254 -4.17 17.13 -14.30
C THR A 254 -3.12 16.33 -13.53
N PRO A 255 -2.03 15.88 -14.18
CA PRO A 255 -0.93 15.20 -13.49
C PRO A 255 -0.28 16.11 -12.45
N CYS A 256 0.27 15.51 -11.40
CA CYS A 256 1.22 16.20 -10.52
C CYS A 256 2.42 16.73 -11.32
N ALA A 257 3.02 17.84 -10.89
CA ALA A 257 4.13 18.47 -11.62
C ALA A 257 5.43 17.65 -11.62
N GLY A 258 5.59 16.73 -10.65
CA GLY A 258 6.85 16.06 -10.36
C GLY A 258 7.70 16.85 -9.36
N GLY A 259 8.98 16.53 -9.29
CA GLY A 259 9.95 17.12 -8.37
C GLY A 259 10.22 16.26 -7.14
N ARG A 260 10.87 16.87 -6.16
CA ARG A 260 11.32 16.19 -4.93
C ARG A 260 10.27 16.13 -3.82
N ASP A 261 9.14 16.83 -3.98
CA ASP A 261 8.12 16.91 -2.94
C ASP A 261 7.57 15.52 -2.54
N GLY A 262 7.75 15.14 -1.27
CA GLY A 262 7.36 13.82 -0.74
C GLY A 262 8.25 12.66 -1.21
N PHE A 263 9.26 12.93 -2.01
CA PHE A 263 10.17 11.92 -2.57
C PHE A 263 11.63 12.12 -2.13
N ASP A 264 11.94 13.15 -1.34
CA ASP A 264 13.30 13.53 -0.97
C ASP A 264 13.92 12.73 0.18
N VAL A 265 13.22 11.73 0.71
CA VAL A 265 13.77 10.78 1.70
C VAL A 265 14.99 10.02 1.17
N HIS A 266 15.16 9.89 -0.15
CA HIS A 266 16.40 9.37 -0.73
C HIS A 266 17.03 10.44 -1.63
N PRO A 267 18.37 10.62 -1.59
CA PRO A 267 19.04 11.58 -2.48
C PRO A 267 18.77 11.33 -3.98
N ALA A 268 18.72 10.06 -4.39
CA ALA A 268 18.46 9.66 -5.79
C ALA A 268 16.98 9.70 -6.23
N PHE A 269 16.07 10.19 -5.38
CA PHE A 269 14.65 10.24 -5.69
C PHE A 269 14.19 11.66 -6.02
N ALA A 270 13.55 11.77 -7.18
CA ALA A 270 12.74 12.90 -7.61
C ALA A 270 11.77 12.39 -8.68
N ALA A 271 10.49 12.75 -8.57
CA ALA A 271 9.52 12.39 -9.59
C ALA A 271 9.78 13.18 -10.87
N ASP A 272 10.25 12.54 -11.93
CA ASP A 272 10.46 13.19 -13.21
C ASP A 272 9.12 13.55 -13.86
N GLY A 273 8.88 14.85 -14.07
CA GLY A 273 7.58 15.37 -14.54
C GLY A 273 7.16 14.82 -15.91
N GLU A 274 8.11 14.54 -16.81
CA GLU A 274 7.80 13.99 -18.13
C GLU A 274 7.37 12.53 -18.02
N ARG A 275 8.18 11.69 -17.37
CA ARG A 275 7.86 10.27 -17.16
C ARG A 275 6.58 10.12 -16.33
N LEU A 276 6.36 11.00 -15.36
CA LEU A 276 5.15 11.06 -14.55
C LEU A 276 3.92 11.32 -15.42
N ARG A 277 3.96 12.36 -16.27
CA ARG A 277 2.86 12.69 -17.18
C ARG A 277 2.55 11.54 -18.15
N GLN A 278 3.57 10.91 -18.72
CA GLN A 278 3.40 9.73 -19.58
C GLN A 278 2.72 8.58 -18.84
N THR A 279 3.17 8.30 -17.61
CA THR A 279 2.61 7.25 -16.75
C THR A 279 1.15 7.56 -16.38
N VAL A 280 0.86 8.79 -15.95
CA VAL A 280 -0.52 9.23 -15.63
C VAL A 280 -1.44 9.09 -16.84
N ASN A 281 -0.98 9.48 -18.04
CA ASN A 281 -1.76 9.32 -19.27
C ASN A 281 -2.03 7.85 -19.57
N PHE A 282 -1.03 6.97 -19.48
CA PHE A 282 -1.22 5.54 -19.63
C PHE A 282 -2.23 4.98 -18.62
N VAL A 283 -2.11 5.35 -17.34
CA VAL A 283 -3.02 4.88 -16.29
C VAL A 283 -4.46 5.28 -16.59
N SER A 284 -4.70 6.56 -16.84
CA SER A 284 -6.05 7.10 -17.05
C SER A 284 -6.67 6.67 -18.38
N GLN A 285 -5.89 6.57 -19.45
CA GLN A 285 -6.42 6.35 -20.81
C GLN A 285 -6.36 4.90 -21.28
N LYS A 286 -5.53 4.06 -20.66
CA LYS A 286 -5.29 2.68 -21.09
C LYS A 286 -5.55 1.68 -19.98
N PHE A 287 -4.83 1.78 -18.87
CA PHE A 287 -4.87 0.76 -17.81
C PHE A 287 -6.24 0.70 -17.11
N LEU A 288 -6.76 1.81 -16.59
CA LEU A 288 -8.05 1.82 -15.87
C LEU A 288 -9.23 1.41 -16.78
N PRO A 289 -9.35 1.94 -18.02
CA PRO A 289 -10.35 1.44 -18.98
C PRO A 289 -10.16 -0.03 -19.34
N GLY A 290 -8.92 -0.50 -19.53
CA GLY A 290 -8.63 -1.90 -19.85
C GLY A 290 -9.03 -2.85 -18.74
N ILE A 291 -8.71 -2.51 -17.48
CA ILE A 291 -9.14 -3.28 -16.30
C ILE A 291 -10.66 -3.35 -16.21
N ARG A 292 -11.36 -2.22 -16.44
CA ARG A 292 -12.83 -2.20 -16.49
C ARG A 292 -13.35 -3.16 -17.55
N ALA A 293 -12.81 -3.10 -18.77
CA ALA A 293 -13.25 -3.96 -19.87
C ALA A 293 -13.05 -5.45 -19.55
N LEU A 294 -11.90 -5.82 -18.95
CA LEU A 294 -11.58 -7.18 -18.55
C LEU A 294 -12.46 -7.71 -17.40
N ALA A 295 -12.75 -6.88 -16.40
CA ALA A 295 -13.58 -7.26 -15.27
C ALA A 295 -15.07 -7.37 -15.67
N ARG A 296 -15.55 -6.45 -16.51
CA ARG A 296 -16.95 -6.41 -16.97
C ARG A 296 -17.23 -7.36 -18.14
N CYS A 297 -16.21 -8.05 -18.63
CA CYS A 297 -16.28 -8.87 -19.84
C CYS A 297 -16.82 -8.08 -21.04
N GLU A 298 -16.38 -6.82 -21.18
CA GLU A 298 -16.59 -6.02 -22.38
C GLU A 298 -15.57 -6.40 -23.46
N ASP A 299 -14.47 -7.04 -23.05
CA ASP A 299 -13.46 -7.64 -23.93
C ASP A 299 -12.94 -8.97 -23.32
N GLY A 300 -12.51 -9.91 -24.18
CA GLY A 300 -11.75 -11.11 -23.80
C GLY A 300 -12.50 -12.23 -23.06
N CYS A 301 -13.85 -12.21 -23.00
CA CYS A 301 -14.64 -13.28 -22.37
C CYS A 301 -15.39 -14.14 -23.40
N ARG A 302 -15.52 -15.45 -23.12
CA ARG A 302 -16.24 -16.38 -24.01
C ARG A 302 -17.74 -16.28 -23.81
N ASP A 303 -18.17 -16.18 -22.55
CA ASP A 303 -19.57 -15.95 -22.17
C ASP A 303 -19.66 -14.74 -21.23
N PRO A 304 -19.83 -13.52 -21.77
CA PRO A 304 -19.93 -12.31 -20.95
C PRO A 304 -21.03 -12.35 -19.88
N SER A 305 -22.12 -13.10 -20.12
CA SER A 305 -23.23 -13.17 -19.17
C SER A 305 -22.89 -13.98 -17.92
N ALA A 306 -22.10 -15.05 -18.07
CA ALA A 306 -21.69 -15.94 -17.00
C ALA A 306 -20.28 -15.63 -16.44
N GLU A 307 -19.54 -14.72 -17.08
CA GLU A 307 -18.15 -14.37 -16.72
C GLU A 307 -17.98 -12.96 -16.15
N ARG A 308 -18.96 -12.08 -16.31
CA ARG A 308 -18.90 -10.70 -15.82
C ARG A 308 -18.81 -10.63 -14.29
N MET A 309 -17.86 -9.84 -13.81
CA MET A 309 -17.76 -9.40 -12.41
C MET A 309 -18.58 -8.13 -12.18
N SER A 310 -18.96 -7.89 -10.93
CA SER A 310 -19.43 -6.56 -10.52
C SER A 310 -18.24 -5.61 -10.44
N PHE A 311 -18.39 -4.36 -10.87
CA PHE A 311 -17.27 -3.42 -11.00
C PHE A 311 -17.54 -2.12 -10.25
N VAL A 312 -16.52 -1.62 -9.53
CA VAL A 312 -16.58 -0.42 -8.69
C VAL A 312 -15.45 0.54 -9.06
N ASP A 313 -15.82 1.76 -9.42
CA ASP A 313 -14.88 2.85 -9.70
C ASP A 313 -15.38 4.24 -9.28
N LEU A 314 -16.48 4.33 -8.52
CA LEU A 314 -17.03 5.60 -8.05
C LEU A 314 -16.04 6.46 -7.26
N HIS A 315 -15.05 5.83 -6.60
CA HIS A 315 -14.00 6.54 -5.86
C HIS A 315 -13.00 7.28 -6.78
N GLN A 316 -12.88 6.91 -8.06
CA GLN A 316 -11.84 7.46 -8.94
C GLN A 316 -11.94 8.98 -9.12
N ALA A 317 -13.16 9.52 -9.19
CA ALA A 317 -13.37 10.95 -9.33
C ALA A 317 -12.86 11.72 -8.10
N ALA A 318 -13.06 11.20 -6.89
CA ALA A 318 -12.54 11.79 -5.67
C ALA A 318 -11.00 11.67 -5.62
N PHE A 319 -10.44 10.50 -5.95
CA PHE A 319 -8.99 10.31 -6.01
C PHE A 319 -8.27 11.33 -6.91
N ALA A 320 -8.94 11.86 -7.94
CA ALA A 320 -8.34 12.86 -8.83
C ALA A 320 -7.91 14.16 -8.12
N SER A 321 -8.54 14.53 -7.01
CA SER A 321 -8.14 15.69 -6.17
C SER A 321 -7.34 15.29 -4.92
N HIS A 322 -7.07 14.00 -4.73
CA HIS A 322 -6.41 13.45 -3.55
C HIS A 322 -5.13 12.66 -3.90
N GLY A 323 -4.48 12.97 -5.03
CA GLY A 323 -3.23 12.34 -5.44
C GLY A 323 -2.04 12.68 -4.52
N ALA A 324 -0.87 12.12 -4.83
CA ALA A 324 0.34 12.23 -4.00
C ALA A 324 0.81 13.67 -3.75
N CYS A 325 0.54 14.59 -4.69
CA CYS A 325 0.88 16.01 -4.58
C CYS A 325 -0.23 16.86 -3.96
N ALA A 326 -1.36 16.28 -3.53
CA ALA A 326 -2.44 17.03 -2.91
C ALA A 326 -2.01 17.58 -1.54
N ARG A 327 -2.49 18.79 -1.23
CA ARG A 327 -2.19 19.57 -0.03
C ARG A 327 -3.43 20.30 0.45
N GLY A 328 -3.58 20.44 1.75
CA GLY A 328 -4.69 21.15 2.39
C GLY A 328 -4.21 22.13 3.46
N ALA A 329 -4.95 23.22 3.65
CA ALA A 329 -4.70 24.15 4.75
C ALA A 329 -4.89 23.47 6.12
N ASP A 330 -5.79 22.47 6.18
CA ASP A 330 -6.09 21.68 7.37
C ASP A 330 -5.22 20.41 7.50
N ASP A 331 -4.22 20.21 6.62
CA ASP A 331 -3.24 19.14 6.79
C ASP A 331 -2.53 19.28 8.15
N PRO A 332 -2.01 18.19 8.76
CA PRO A 332 -1.33 18.28 10.05
C PRO A 332 -0.18 19.29 10.02
N ALA A 333 0.07 19.97 11.14
CA ALA A 333 1.13 21.00 11.22
C ALA A 333 2.48 20.45 10.75
N PHE A 334 2.83 19.23 11.18
CA PHE A 334 4.03 18.54 10.69
C PHE A 334 4.06 18.40 9.16
N ASP A 335 2.96 17.97 8.52
CA ASP A 335 2.89 17.82 7.06
C ASP A 335 3.03 19.16 6.32
N ARG A 336 2.46 20.25 6.86
CA ARG A 336 2.54 21.58 6.25
C ARG A 336 3.93 22.19 6.34
N GLU A 337 4.62 21.98 7.46
CA GLU A 337 5.93 22.59 7.72
C GLU A 337 7.09 21.71 7.22
N CYS A 338 7.04 20.40 7.45
CA CYS A 338 8.13 19.47 7.13
C CYS A 338 8.01 18.84 5.75
N PHE A 339 6.80 18.50 5.33
CA PHE A 339 6.55 18.04 3.96
C PHE A 339 6.01 19.19 3.12
N SER A 340 6.60 20.38 3.23
CA SER A 340 6.02 21.67 2.80
C SER A 340 5.81 21.89 1.29
N GLY A 341 6.18 20.94 0.44
CA GLY A 341 6.12 21.11 -1.01
C GLY A 341 7.46 21.45 -1.66
N THR A 342 8.46 21.90 -0.89
CA THR A 342 9.74 22.36 -1.44
C THR A 342 10.70 21.22 -1.79
N GLY A 343 10.48 20.02 -1.23
CA GLY A 343 11.39 18.88 -1.41
C GLY A 343 12.70 19.02 -0.63
N GLU A 344 12.67 19.79 0.46
CA GLU A 344 13.80 20.06 1.37
C GLU A 344 13.48 19.58 2.79
N THR A 345 12.87 18.41 2.93
CA THR A 345 12.40 17.83 4.21
C THR A 345 13.56 17.49 5.15
N PHE A 346 14.69 17.04 4.59
CA PHE A 346 15.77 16.42 5.35
C PHE A 346 17.07 17.23 5.32
N GLU A 347 17.77 17.24 6.46
CA GLU A 347 19.05 17.93 6.61
C GLU A 347 20.13 17.27 5.72
N SER A 348 20.90 18.12 5.04
CA SER A 348 21.94 17.70 4.09
C SER A 348 23.32 17.66 4.72
N SER A 349 23.56 18.46 5.77
CA SER A 349 24.78 18.43 6.57
C SER A 349 24.85 17.13 7.38
N LEU A 350 25.85 16.28 7.09
CA LEU A 350 26.02 14.99 7.78
C LEU A 350 26.13 15.15 9.30
N THR A 351 26.87 16.17 9.76
CA THR A 351 27.07 16.43 11.19
C THR A 351 25.77 16.83 11.88
N LYS A 352 24.98 17.71 11.25
CA LYS A 352 23.72 18.16 11.84
C LYS A 352 22.66 17.05 11.76
N ALA A 353 22.52 16.42 10.59
CA ALA A 353 21.53 15.39 10.32
C ALA A 353 21.68 14.14 11.21
N ALA A 354 22.89 13.87 11.73
CA ALA A 354 23.10 12.81 12.72
C ALA A 354 22.30 13.01 14.02
N THR A 355 22.07 14.26 14.41
CA THR A 355 21.37 14.61 15.67
C THR A 355 20.02 15.29 15.45
N ASP A 356 19.82 15.92 14.30
CA ASP A 356 18.62 16.64 13.91
C ASP A 356 18.41 16.47 12.39
N PRO A 357 17.76 15.37 11.95
CA PRO A 357 17.64 15.01 10.54
C PRO A 357 16.59 15.81 9.77
N MET A 358 15.81 16.66 10.43
CA MET A 358 14.71 17.42 9.84
C MET A 358 15.10 18.89 9.64
N THR A 359 14.68 19.52 8.54
CA THR A 359 14.97 20.95 8.27
C THR A 359 13.95 21.89 8.89
N CYS A 360 12.70 21.43 9.05
CA CYS A 360 11.54 22.22 9.49
C CYS A 360 11.54 22.57 10.99
N GLY A 361 12.50 22.03 11.78
CA GLY A 361 12.58 22.25 13.22
C GLY A 361 11.58 21.43 14.06
N TYR A 362 10.73 20.61 13.45
CA TYR A 362 9.92 19.62 14.17
C TYR A 362 10.70 18.32 14.38
N PRO A 363 10.56 17.68 15.55
CA PRO A 363 11.07 16.33 15.76
C PRO A 363 10.31 15.33 14.87
N ALA A 364 11.02 14.34 14.32
CA ALA A 364 10.41 13.32 13.46
C ALA A 364 9.33 12.50 14.19
N SER A 365 9.44 12.34 15.51
CA SER A 365 8.44 11.69 16.36
C SER A 365 7.09 12.41 16.43
N GLU A 366 6.99 13.66 15.97
CA GLU A 366 5.73 14.38 15.86
C GLU A 366 4.90 14.04 14.62
N PHE A 367 5.45 13.29 13.66
CA PHE A 367 4.67 12.78 12.54
C PHE A 367 3.48 11.94 13.02
N ARG A 368 2.32 12.10 12.38
CA ARG A 368 1.08 11.37 12.69
C ARG A 368 0.63 10.57 11.47
N PRO A 369 1.00 9.28 11.37
CA PRO A 369 0.77 8.48 10.17
C PRO A 369 -0.70 8.39 9.71
N TYR A 370 -1.64 8.39 10.66
CA TYR A 370 -3.09 8.26 10.39
C TYR A 370 -3.87 9.56 10.63
N ALA A 371 -3.19 10.69 10.82
CA ALA A 371 -3.89 11.96 10.81
C ALA A 371 -4.46 12.24 9.41
N SER A 372 -5.65 12.82 9.39
CA SER A 372 -6.35 13.22 8.16
C SER A 372 -5.50 14.21 7.37
N ARG A 373 -5.45 14.05 6.05
CA ARG A 373 -4.73 14.95 5.14
C ARG A 373 -5.36 14.96 3.75
N ALA A 374 -5.11 16.02 2.99
CA ALA A 374 -5.63 16.19 1.63
C ALA A 374 -5.13 15.11 0.66
N ARG A 375 -3.95 14.52 0.84
CA ARG A 375 -3.54 13.36 0.02
C ARG A 375 -4.13 12.06 0.54
N TRP A 376 -4.67 11.26 -0.37
CA TRP A 376 -5.04 9.87 -0.11
C TRP A 376 -4.00 8.89 -0.57
N ILE A 377 -2.82 9.35 -0.97
CA ILE A 377 -1.72 8.54 -1.47
C ILE A 377 -0.49 8.80 -0.61
N ARG A 378 0.16 7.73 -0.16
CA ARG A 378 1.46 7.77 0.53
C ARG A 378 2.55 8.19 -0.44
N THR A 379 3.34 9.19 -0.08
CA THR A 379 4.60 9.51 -0.76
C THR A 379 5.73 8.56 -0.30
N ALA A 380 6.95 8.69 -0.84
CA ALA A 380 8.08 7.91 -0.34
C ALA A 380 8.47 8.34 1.08
N ASN A 381 8.35 9.63 1.40
CA ASN A 381 8.54 10.15 2.75
C ASN A 381 7.51 9.53 3.71
N ASP A 382 6.23 9.49 3.33
CA ASP A 382 5.18 8.89 4.16
C ASP A 382 5.45 7.40 4.43
N SER A 383 5.86 6.66 3.39
CA SER A 383 6.19 5.23 3.47
C SER A 383 7.36 4.98 4.43
N TYR A 384 8.42 5.78 4.34
CA TYR A 384 9.54 5.73 5.28
C TYR A 384 9.11 6.03 6.71
N PHE A 385 8.31 7.08 6.92
CA PHE A 385 7.89 7.52 8.26
C PHE A 385 6.85 6.59 8.89
N THR A 386 6.08 5.87 8.08
CA THR A 386 4.98 5.02 8.55
C THR A 386 5.43 3.57 8.77
N ALA A 387 6.19 3.01 7.82
CA ALA A 387 6.50 1.59 7.81
C ALA A 387 8.00 1.30 7.96
N MET A 388 8.84 2.00 7.18
CA MET A 388 10.30 1.76 7.13
C MET A 388 10.63 0.27 7.01
N THR A 389 9.94 -0.47 6.13
CA THR A 389 10.01 -1.95 6.09
C THR A 389 11.31 -2.46 5.48
N TYR A 390 11.99 -3.38 6.18
CA TYR A 390 13.18 -4.08 5.66
C TYR A 390 12.81 -5.06 4.53
N PRO A 391 13.53 -5.06 3.39
CA PRO A 391 13.07 -5.71 2.17
C PRO A 391 13.46 -7.21 2.11
N GLU A 392 13.08 -8.00 3.11
CA GLU A 392 13.43 -9.43 3.24
C GLU A 392 12.91 -10.30 2.07
N GLY A 393 11.87 -9.83 1.37
CA GLY A 393 11.32 -10.47 0.19
C GLY A 393 12.09 -10.28 -1.12
N LEU A 394 13.14 -9.46 -1.17
CA LEU A 394 13.90 -9.22 -2.42
C LEU A 394 14.86 -10.36 -2.78
N PRO A 395 15.11 -10.65 -4.07
CA PRO A 395 16.13 -11.62 -4.51
C PRO A 395 17.46 -11.46 -3.77
N SER A 396 18.22 -12.55 -3.57
CA SER A 396 19.49 -12.51 -2.79
C SER A 396 20.49 -11.47 -3.29
N VAL A 397 20.53 -11.22 -4.61
CA VAL A 397 21.39 -10.18 -5.22
C VAL A 397 20.99 -8.74 -4.86
N LEU A 398 19.77 -8.54 -4.38
CA LEU A 398 19.24 -7.25 -3.91
C LEU A 398 19.00 -7.23 -2.39
N GLN A 399 19.50 -8.23 -1.66
CA GLN A 399 19.43 -8.23 -0.19
C GLN A 399 20.49 -7.27 0.37
N PRO A 400 20.11 -6.34 1.26
CA PRO A 400 21.09 -5.47 1.90
C PRO A 400 22.01 -6.28 2.82
N SER A 401 23.29 -5.90 2.86
CA SER A 401 24.31 -6.61 3.64
C SER A 401 24.29 -6.27 5.13
N ASP A 402 23.91 -5.04 5.47
CA ASP A 402 23.81 -4.52 6.83
C ASP A 402 22.72 -3.44 6.93
N LEU A 403 22.46 -2.94 8.15
CA LEU A 403 21.45 -1.90 8.41
C LEU A 403 21.83 -0.50 7.89
N HIS A 404 23.03 -0.29 7.38
CA HIS A 404 23.50 0.96 6.78
C HIS A 404 23.70 0.84 5.27
N ASP A 405 23.36 -0.31 4.67
CA ASP A 405 23.59 -0.63 3.27
C ASP A 405 22.82 0.31 2.32
N ALA A 406 23.39 0.58 1.15
CA ALA A 406 22.80 1.47 0.15
C ALA A 406 21.51 0.90 -0.45
N LEU A 407 21.40 -0.41 -0.64
CA LEU A 407 20.15 -1.07 -1.02
C LEU A 407 19.10 -0.86 0.06
N TRP A 408 19.50 -0.94 1.33
CA TRP A 408 18.56 -0.72 2.42
C TRP A 408 18.02 0.71 2.42
N GLY A 409 18.89 1.71 2.34
CA GLY A 409 18.46 3.12 2.27
C GLY A 409 17.47 3.39 1.13
N LEU A 410 17.71 2.78 -0.04
CA LEU A 410 16.81 2.87 -1.18
C LEU A 410 15.43 2.23 -0.89
N PHE A 411 15.41 0.98 -0.41
CA PHE A 411 14.17 0.23 -0.25
C PHE A 411 13.37 0.62 1.00
N ALA A 412 14.00 1.15 2.04
CA ALA A 412 13.33 1.66 3.25
C ALA A 412 12.29 2.72 2.93
N ALA A 413 12.53 3.51 1.87
CA ALA A 413 11.65 4.57 1.42
C ALA A 413 10.41 4.07 0.67
N VAL A 414 10.49 2.94 -0.03
CA VAL A 414 9.44 2.51 -0.98
C VAL A 414 8.75 1.19 -0.61
N TYR A 415 9.46 0.27 0.04
CA TYR A 415 9.01 -1.09 0.25
C TYR A 415 7.84 -1.20 1.24
N GLY A 416 7.64 -0.18 2.08
CA GLY A 416 6.57 -0.11 3.07
C GLY A 416 5.26 0.51 2.59
N GLY A 417 5.13 0.81 1.28
CA GLY A 417 3.88 1.28 0.68
C GLY A 417 3.91 2.68 0.07
N ALA A 418 5.04 3.10 -0.50
CA ALA A 418 5.07 4.33 -1.29
C ALA A 418 4.10 4.21 -2.48
N VAL A 419 3.40 5.30 -2.79
CA VAL A 419 2.38 5.42 -3.85
C VAL A 419 1.14 4.54 -3.63
N HIS A 420 0.95 4.01 -2.41
CA HIS A 420 -0.27 3.28 -2.04
C HIS A 420 -1.30 4.20 -1.35
N PRO A 421 -2.59 3.85 -1.35
CA PRO A 421 -3.59 4.62 -0.64
C PRO A 421 -3.30 4.73 0.87
N THR A 422 -3.62 5.86 1.47
CA THR A 422 -3.70 6.00 2.93
C THR A 422 -4.93 5.25 3.46
N ALA A 423 -5.07 5.16 4.79
CA ALA A 423 -6.28 4.63 5.41
C ALA A 423 -7.55 5.40 4.98
N GLU A 424 -7.45 6.69 4.67
CA GLU A 424 -8.54 7.50 4.12
C GLU A 424 -8.80 7.22 2.64
N GLY A 425 -7.75 6.97 1.86
CA GLY A 425 -7.93 6.46 0.49
C GLY A 425 -8.66 5.11 0.47
N HIS A 426 -8.27 4.18 1.35
CA HIS A 426 -8.99 2.92 1.54
C HIS A 426 -10.41 3.11 2.07
N ALA A 427 -10.67 4.14 2.88
CA ALA A 427 -12.02 4.53 3.29
C ALA A 427 -12.90 4.84 2.08
N ALA A 428 -12.44 5.74 1.22
CA ALA A 428 -13.17 6.13 0.01
C ALA A 428 -13.40 4.95 -0.94
N MET A 429 -12.43 4.04 -1.05
CA MET A 429 -12.59 2.79 -1.80
C MET A 429 -13.67 1.88 -1.20
N ALA A 430 -13.72 1.76 0.14
CA ALA A 430 -14.72 0.95 0.83
C ALA A 430 -16.13 1.54 0.68
N ASP A 431 -16.26 2.86 0.81
CA ASP A 431 -17.53 3.57 0.64
C ASP A 431 -18.07 3.39 -0.80
N ALA A 432 -17.18 3.36 -1.80
CA ALA A 432 -17.55 3.04 -3.18
C ALA A 432 -17.93 1.55 -3.37
N ALA A 433 -17.29 0.63 -2.65
CA ALA A 433 -17.53 -0.80 -2.78
C ALA A 433 -18.82 -1.26 -2.08
N LEU A 434 -19.17 -0.61 -0.97
CA LEU A 434 -20.27 -1.02 -0.09
C LEU A 434 -21.64 -1.13 -0.80
N PRO A 435 -22.10 -0.18 -1.63
CA PRO A 435 -23.38 -0.30 -2.33
C PRO A 435 -23.43 -1.50 -3.28
N VAL A 436 -22.32 -1.79 -3.96
CA VAL A 436 -22.24 -2.90 -4.92
C VAL A 436 -22.13 -4.23 -4.19
N ALA A 437 -21.39 -4.30 -3.09
CA ALA A 437 -21.32 -5.46 -2.22
C ALA A 437 -22.70 -5.80 -1.63
N ARG A 438 -23.45 -4.79 -1.19
CA ARG A 438 -24.83 -4.93 -0.70
C ARG A 438 -25.75 -5.48 -1.79
N GLN A 439 -25.67 -4.96 -3.01
CA GLN A 439 -26.43 -5.44 -4.15
C GLN A 439 -26.09 -6.90 -4.48
N ALA A 440 -24.81 -7.26 -4.53
CA ALA A 440 -24.36 -8.63 -4.79
C ALA A 440 -24.84 -9.62 -3.72
N LEU A 441 -24.99 -9.15 -2.48
CA LEU A 441 -25.56 -9.91 -1.38
C LEU A 441 -27.09 -9.85 -1.32
N GLY A 442 -27.77 -9.04 -2.13
CA GLY A 442 -29.22 -8.85 -2.03
C GLY A 442 -29.67 -8.35 -0.65
N LEU A 443 -28.90 -7.43 -0.07
CA LEU A 443 -29.22 -6.78 1.20
C LEU A 443 -29.95 -5.45 0.96
N PRO A 444 -30.88 -5.03 1.84
CA PRO A 444 -31.53 -3.74 1.74
C PRO A 444 -30.52 -2.60 1.98
N GLY A 445 -30.82 -1.40 1.46
CA GLY A 445 -30.11 -0.18 1.86
C GLY A 445 -30.32 0.12 3.35
N PRO A 446 -29.48 0.96 3.97
CA PRO A 446 -29.64 1.30 5.38
C PRO A 446 -31.01 1.99 5.57
N ASP A 447 -31.76 1.58 6.58
CA ASP A 447 -33.09 2.12 6.92
C ASP A 447 -33.03 3.61 7.33
N THR A 448 -31.85 4.13 7.64
CA THR A 448 -31.58 5.52 7.97
C THR A 448 -30.47 6.07 7.07
N LEU A 449 -30.74 7.21 6.43
CA LEU A 449 -29.69 8.07 5.88
C LEU A 449 -28.77 8.42 7.05
N VAL A 450 -27.52 7.94 7.03
CA VAL A 450 -26.50 8.38 7.98
C VAL A 450 -26.36 9.89 7.80
N SER A 451 -26.83 10.64 8.80
CA SER A 451 -26.58 12.08 8.90
C SER A 451 -25.08 12.28 9.11
N SER A 452 -24.39 12.79 8.10
CA SER A 452 -23.00 13.20 8.20
C SER A 452 -22.92 14.57 8.89
N GLU A 453 -23.00 14.58 10.22
CA GLU A 453 -22.61 15.76 11.00
C GLU A 453 -21.15 15.59 11.45
N PRO A 454 -20.32 16.66 11.34
CA PRO A 454 -18.97 16.63 11.91
C PRO A 454 -19.04 16.25 13.39
N LEU A 455 -18.16 15.36 13.83
CA LEU A 455 -17.98 15.11 15.26
C LEU A 455 -17.69 16.45 15.95
N PRO A 456 -18.40 16.79 17.05
CA PRO A 456 -18.07 17.97 17.83
C PRO A 456 -16.59 17.89 18.21
N LEU A 457 -15.84 18.97 17.98
CA LEU A 457 -14.46 19.06 18.43
C LEU A 457 -14.40 18.64 19.91
N PRO A 458 -13.50 17.72 20.29
CA PRO A 458 -13.28 17.43 21.70
C PRO A 458 -13.01 18.76 22.40
N ASN A 459 -13.71 19.03 23.50
CA ASN A 459 -13.40 20.14 24.40
C ASN A 459 -12.00 19.92 24.99
N LEU A 460 -10.96 20.20 24.20
CA LEU A 460 -9.60 20.33 24.66
C LEU A 460 -9.58 21.62 25.47
N LEU A 461 -9.69 21.48 26.79
CA LEU A 461 -9.32 22.53 27.72
C LEU A 461 -7.92 23.03 27.32
N PRO A 462 -7.72 24.35 27.16
CA PRO A 462 -6.41 24.88 26.83
C PRO A 462 -5.40 24.41 27.88
N PRO A 463 -4.17 24.04 27.47
CA PRO A 463 -3.14 23.62 28.41
C PRO A 463 -2.93 24.73 29.45
N GLN A 464 -3.11 24.39 30.73
CA GLN A 464 -2.75 25.30 31.81
C GLN A 464 -1.25 25.52 31.76
N LEU A 465 -0.85 26.75 31.41
CA LEU A 465 0.51 27.20 31.55
C LEU A 465 0.93 27.07 33.03
N PRO A 466 2.12 26.52 33.33
CA PRO A 466 2.60 26.44 34.69
C PRO A 466 2.71 27.85 35.28
N SER A 467 2.02 28.09 36.39
CA SER A 467 2.15 29.32 37.17
C SER A 467 3.60 29.47 37.61
N SER A 468 4.24 30.55 37.19
CA SER A 468 5.54 30.97 37.72
C SER A 468 5.39 31.34 39.19
N GLY A 469 5.71 30.38 40.07
CA GLY A 469 5.92 30.63 41.49
C GLY A 469 7.22 31.40 41.69
N ARG A 470 7.12 32.56 42.33
CA ARG A 470 8.23 33.35 42.86
C ARG A 470 8.91 32.66 44.02
#